data_AF-W4VAN2-F1
#
_entry.id   AF-W4VAN2-F1
#
_cell.length_a   1.000
_cell.length_b   1.000
_cell.length_c   1.000
_cell.angle_alpha   90.00
_cell.angle_beta   90.00
_cell.angle_gamma   90.00
#
_symmetry.space_group_name_H-M   'P 1'
#
loop_
_entity.id
_entity.type
_entity.pdbx_description
1 polymer ?
#
loop_
_entity_poly.entity_id
_entity_poly.type
_entity_poly.pdbx_seq_one_letter_code
_entity_poly.pdbx_strand_id
1 'polypeptide(L)'
;MQFMNLEKPEFGEKGTGNRPALTSKENELMLKNSRLVEINQIMSELLEKEKAMRKAEMEVLQEQINPHFLYNTLGFIADLALEISADEIYDVVETLGNFYRKFLSKGSREITIREEVAIVQDYLKLQKLRYHDVFEDEYELQEDLLDFKVPKLILQPWWKIVCIME
;
A
#
# COMPACT_ATOMS: atom_id res chain seq x y z
N MET A 1 14.64 -5.49 28.01
CA MET A 1 13.31 -5.83 28.57
C MET A 1 13.48 -7.16 29.28
N GLN A 2 13.37 -7.15 30.61
CA GLN A 2 13.71 -8.26 31.51
C GLN A 2 12.67 -9.38 31.38
N PHE A 3 13.13 -10.60 31.12
CA PHE A 3 12.32 -11.81 31.30
C PHE A 3 12.08 -11.99 32.80
N MET A 4 10.83 -11.86 33.25
CA MET A 4 10.45 -12.22 34.61
C MET A 4 10.55 -13.74 34.76
N ASN A 5 11.44 -14.18 35.63
CA ASN A 5 11.56 -15.56 36.10
C ASN A 5 10.24 -16.00 36.74
N LEU A 6 9.57 -16.95 36.11
CA LEU A 6 8.51 -17.73 36.75
C LEU A 6 9.20 -18.74 37.67
N GLU A 7 9.23 -18.45 38.97
CA GLU A 7 9.56 -19.44 39.99
C GLU A 7 8.60 -20.62 39.88
N LYS A 8 9.13 -21.83 39.67
CA LYS A 8 8.35 -23.06 39.77
C LYS A 8 7.96 -23.24 41.24
N PRO A 9 6.67 -23.39 41.58
CA PRO A 9 6.30 -23.72 42.95
C PRO A 9 6.69 -25.17 43.21
N GLU A 10 7.47 -25.40 44.27
CA GLU A 10 7.74 -26.74 44.81
C GLU A 10 6.42 -27.37 45.27
N PHE A 11 5.95 -28.37 44.54
CA PHE A 11 4.83 -29.19 44.99
C PHE A 11 5.34 -30.27 45.93
N GLY A 12 5.28 -29.98 47.23
CA GLY A 12 5.43 -30.99 48.27
C GLY A 12 4.31 -32.03 48.19
N GLU A 13 4.69 -33.30 48.12
CA GLU A 13 3.78 -34.41 48.34
C GLU A 13 3.23 -34.37 49.78
N LYS A 14 1.90 -34.24 49.91
CA LYS A 14 1.02 -35.10 50.73
C LYS A 14 -0.34 -34.44 50.93
N GLY A 15 -1.40 -35.19 50.65
CA GLY A 15 -2.76 -34.83 51.03
C GLY A 15 -3.78 -35.28 50.01
N THR A 16 -4.34 -36.47 50.22
CA THR A 16 -5.64 -36.87 49.67
C THR A 16 -6.72 -35.95 50.27
N GLY A 17 -6.85 -34.77 49.70
CA GLY A 17 -7.81 -33.75 50.09
C GLY A 17 -8.59 -33.33 48.85
N ASN A 18 -9.88 -33.64 48.88
CA ASN A 18 -10.90 -33.30 47.89
C ASN A 18 -10.62 -31.94 47.22
N ARG A 19 -10.18 -31.93 45.95
CA ARG A 19 -10.22 -30.68 45.16
C ARG A 19 -11.70 -30.33 45.07
N PRO A 20 -12.16 -29.14 45.52
CA PRO A 20 -13.56 -28.80 45.38
C PRO A 20 -13.88 -28.82 43.89
N ALA A 21 -14.86 -29.66 43.51
CA ALA A 21 -15.42 -29.61 42.17
C ALA A 21 -15.91 -28.18 41.95
N LEU A 22 -15.36 -27.49 40.94
CA LEU A 22 -15.77 -26.15 40.54
C LEU A 22 -17.30 -26.08 40.48
N THR A 23 -17.88 -25.07 41.10
CA THR A 23 -19.33 -24.89 41.09
C THR A 23 -19.82 -24.77 39.64
N SER A 24 -21.04 -25.23 39.36
CA SER A 24 -21.58 -25.24 37.98
C SER A 24 -21.52 -23.86 37.30
N LYS A 25 -21.50 -22.78 38.09
CA LYS A 25 -21.40 -21.38 37.65
C LYS A 25 -19.96 -20.97 37.29
N GLU A 26 -18.95 -21.49 38.01
CA GLU A 26 -17.53 -21.27 37.69
C GLU A 26 -17.13 -21.99 36.41
N ASN A 27 -17.64 -23.22 36.19
CA ASN A 27 -17.45 -23.94 34.93
C ASN A 27 -18.11 -23.20 33.75
N GLU A 28 -19.30 -22.62 33.94
CA GLU A 28 -19.97 -21.81 32.92
C GLU A 28 -19.20 -20.51 32.60
N LEU A 29 -18.65 -19.86 33.62
CA LEU A 29 -17.85 -18.64 33.47
C LEU A 29 -16.53 -18.92 32.74
N MET A 30 -15.87 -20.02 33.10
CA MET A 30 -14.65 -20.48 32.44
C MET A 30 -14.90 -20.83 30.98
N LEU A 31 -16.02 -21.49 30.67
CA LEU A 31 -16.44 -21.79 29.30
C LEU A 31 -16.81 -20.53 28.49
N LYS A 32 -17.43 -19.53 29.12
CA LYS A 32 -17.69 -18.23 28.48
C LYS A 32 -16.38 -17.49 28.18
N ASN A 33 -15.45 -17.47 29.13
CA ASN A 33 -14.15 -16.84 28.94
C ASN A 33 -13.33 -17.54 27.85
N SER A 34 -13.34 -18.87 27.78
CA SER A 34 -12.65 -19.60 26.71
C SER A 34 -13.22 -19.28 25.34
N ARG A 35 -14.55 -19.20 25.21
CA ARG A 35 -15.22 -18.80 23.96
C ARG A 35 -14.92 -17.34 23.58
N LEU A 36 -14.84 -16.43 24.55
CA LEU A 36 -14.46 -15.04 24.29
C LEU A 36 -13.02 -14.92 23.79
N VAL A 37 -12.10 -15.72 24.34
CA VAL A 37 -10.71 -15.79 23.85
C VAL A 37 -10.69 -16.32 22.41
N GLU A 38 -11.45 -17.37 22.11
CA GLU A 38 -11.57 -17.94 20.77
C GLU A 38 -12.16 -16.93 19.75
N ILE A 39 -13.21 -16.20 20.13
CA ILE A 39 -13.79 -15.14 19.29
C ILE A 39 -12.77 -14.03 18.99
N ASN A 40 -12.01 -13.59 20.00
CA ASN A 40 -10.98 -12.56 19.81
C ASN A 40 -9.84 -13.06 18.91
N GLN A 41 -9.47 -14.34 19.04
CA GLN A 41 -8.47 -14.97 18.18
C GLN A 41 -8.94 -14.99 16.73
N ILE A 42 -10.18 -15.44 16.49
CA ILE A 42 -10.80 -15.46 15.15
C ILE A 42 -10.92 -14.05 14.57
N MET A 43 -11.33 -13.06 15.37
CA MET A 43 -11.38 -11.66 14.93
C MET A 43 -10.00 -11.12 14.54
N SER A 44 -8.96 -11.43 15.32
CA SER A 44 -7.59 -11.03 15.01
C SER A 44 -7.11 -11.66 13.70
N GLU A 45 -7.38 -12.95 13.50
CA GLU A 45 -7.03 -13.67 12.27
C GLU A 45 -7.78 -13.11 11.06
N LEU A 46 -9.06 -12.77 11.23
CA LEU A 46 -9.87 -12.15 10.18
C LEU A 46 -9.31 -10.78 9.78
N LEU A 47 -8.95 -9.94 10.76
CA LEU A 47 -8.34 -8.63 10.51
C LEU A 47 -7.00 -8.75 9.78
N GLU A 48 -6.14 -9.67 10.17
CA GLU A 48 -4.87 -9.90 9.49
C GLU A 48 -5.06 -10.42 8.06
N LYS A 49 -6.03 -11.33 7.86
CA LYS A 49 -6.38 -11.81 6.52
C LYS A 49 -6.93 -10.69 5.64
N GLU A 50 -7.76 -9.82 6.18
CA GLU A 50 -8.31 -8.66 5.47
C GLU A 50 -7.19 -7.69 5.06
N LYS A 51 -6.25 -7.37 5.97
CA LYS A 51 -5.08 -6.54 5.64
C LYS A 51 -4.23 -7.18 4.54
N ALA A 52 -4.01 -8.50 4.60
CA ALA A 52 -3.26 -9.22 3.58
C ALA A 52 -3.97 -9.20 2.23
N MET A 53 -5.30 -9.35 2.20
CA MET A 53 -6.11 -9.23 0.97
C MET A 53 -6.02 -7.83 0.37
N ARG A 54 -6.25 -6.77 1.15
CA ARG A 54 -6.13 -5.39 0.65
C ARG A 54 -4.74 -5.10 0.10
N LYS A 55 -3.71 -5.65 0.74
CA LYS A 55 -2.33 -5.52 0.26
C LYS A 55 -2.12 -6.23 -1.08
N ALA A 56 -2.64 -7.46 -1.24
CA ALA A 56 -2.55 -8.20 -2.49
C ALA A 56 -3.34 -7.50 -3.61
N GLU A 57 -4.52 -6.96 -3.32
CA GLU A 57 -5.31 -6.16 -4.27
C GLU A 57 -4.52 -4.91 -4.72
N MET A 58 -3.84 -4.23 -3.80
CA MET A 58 -2.99 -3.10 -4.12
C MET A 58 -1.80 -3.51 -5.00
N GLU A 59 -1.16 -4.65 -4.73
CA GLU A 59 -0.08 -5.20 -5.58
C GLU A 59 -0.59 -5.52 -7.00
N VAL A 60 -1.77 -6.13 -7.14
CA VAL A 60 -2.39 -6.42 -8.44
C VAL A 60 -2.74 -5.14 -9.22
N LEU A 61 -3.30 -4.12 -8.55
CA LEU A 61 -3.59 -2.83 -9.18
C LEU A 61 -2.31 -2.15 -9.70
N GLN A 62 -1.20 -2.29 -8.97
CA GLN A 62 0.12 -1.80 -9.40
C GLN A 62 0.65 -2.58 -10.61
N GLU A 63 0.47 -3.90 -10.64
CA GLU A 63 0.91 -4.76 -11.74
C GLU A 63 0.15 -4.50 -13.05
N GLN A 64 -1.14 -4.14 -13.02
CA GLN A 64 -1.91 -3.86 -14.24
C GLN A 64 -1.48 -2.56 -14.94
N ILE A 65 -0.92 -1.62 -14.21
CA ILE A 65 -0.50 -0.31 -14.75
C ILE A 65 0.86 -0.41 -15.44
N ASN A 66 1.73 -1.29 -14.94
CA ASN A 66 3.12 -1.38 -15.37
C ASN A 66 3.30 -1.72 -16.87
N PRO A 67 2.64 -2.76 -17.46
CA PRO A 67 2.82 -3.08 -18.87
C PRO A 67 1.99 -2.17 -19.79
N HIS A 68 0.71 -1.91 -19.47
CA HIS A 68 -0.18 -1.22 -20.39
C HIS A 68 0.23 0.24 -20.62
N PHE A 69 0.61 0.97 -19.57
CA PHE A 69 1.10 2.33 -19.73
C PHE A 69 2.45 2.37 -20.47
N LEU A 70 3.35 1.43 -20.19
CA LEU A 70 4.66 1.35 -20.86
C LEU A 70 4.50 1.13 -22.36
N TYR A 71 3.76 0.08 -22.75
CA TYR A 71 3.58 -0.26 -24.16
C TYR A 71 2.84 0.84 -24.92
N ASN A 72 1.84 1.48 -24.31
CA ASN A 72 1.13 2.59 -24.94
C ASN A 72 2.01 3.83 -25.10
N THR A 73 2.85 4.13 -24.10
CA THR A 73 3.74 5.30 -24.16
C THR A 73 4.88 5.08 -25.15
N LEU A 74 5.42 3.86 -25.23
CA LEU A 74 6.44 3.52 -26.22
C LEU A 74 5.89 3.52 -27.65
N GLY A 75 4.65 3.05 -27.85
CA GLY A 75 3.96 3.16 -29.14
C GLY A 75 3.79 4.61 -29.56
N PHE A 76 3.32 5.46 -28.65
CA PHE A 76 3.20 6.90 -28.90
C PHE A 76 4.56 7.58 -29.16
N ILE A 77 5.63 7.24 -28.43
CA ILE A 77 6.97 7.76 -28.70
C ILE A 77 7.45 7.37 -30.10
N ALA A 78 7.14 6.15 -30.55
CA ALA A 78 7.47 5.71 -31.89
C ALA A 78 6.70 6.50 -32.97
N ASP A 79 5.44 6.84 -32.71
CA ASP A 79 4.63 7.69 -33.60
C ASP A 79 5.16 9.14 -33.61
N LEU A 80 5.43 9.73 -32.43
CA LEU A 80 6.06 11.05 -32.27
C LEU A 80 7.39 11.15 -32.99
N ALA A 81 8.17 10.06 -33.03
CA ALA A 81 9.50 10.08 -33.65
C ALA A 81 9.48 10.42 -35.14
N LEU A 82 8.30 10.37 -35.78
CA LEU A 82 8.07 10.77 -37.16
C LEU A 82 7.67 12.25 -37.31
N GLU A 83 7.29 12.92 -36.21
CA GLU A 83 6.65 14.24 -36.19
C GLU A 83 7.47 15.33 -35.47
N ILE A 84 8.28 14.97 -34.47
CA ILE A 84 9.05 15.92 -33.63
C ILE A 84 10.58 15.78 -33.80
N SER A 85 11.32 16.76 -33.27
CA SER A 85 12.79 16.78 -33.33
C SER A 85 13.43 15.71 -32.44
N ALA A 86 14.67 15.32 -32.77
CA ALA A 86 15.43 14.34 -32.00
C ALA A 86 15.64 14.75 -30.52
N ASP A 87 15.76 16.06 -30.28
CA ASP A 87 15.95 16.62 -28.93
C ASP A 87 14.65 16.52 -28.11
N GLU A 88 13.49 16.77 -28.72
CA GLU A 88 12.19 16.58 -28.05
C GLU A 88 11.93 15.11 -27.73
N ILE A 89 12.27 14.18 -28.63
CA ILE A 89 12.16 12.73 -28.39
C ILE A 89 13.03 12.32 -27.21
N TYR A 90 14.26 12.86 -27.14
CA TYR A 90 15.17 12.61 -26.03
C TYR A 90 14.54 13.02 -24.70
N ASP A 91 13.95 14.21 -24.62
CA ASP A 91 13.27 14.71 -23.42
C ASP A 91 12.08 13.83 -23.00
N VAL A 92 11.31 13.30 -23.96
CA VAL A 92 10.21 12.38 -23.67
C VAL A 92 10.74 11.06 -23.09
N VAL A 93 11.76 10.47 -23.71
CA VAL A 93 12.37 9.22 -23.26
C VAL A 93 13.02 9.38 -21.89
N GLU A 94 13.69 10.51 -21.64
CA GLU A 94 14.27 10.84 -20.34
C GLU A 94 13.18 11.00 -19.28
N THR A 95 12.10 11.74 -19.58
CA THR A 95 10.95 11.91 -18.69
C THR A 95 10.30 10.56 -18.35
N LEU A 96 10.14 9.68 -19.35
CA LEU A 96 9.62 8.33 -19.16
C LEU A 96 10.54 7.49 -18.26
N GLY A 97 11.85 7.54 -18.49
CA GLY A 97 12.83 6.85 -17.65
C GLY A 97 12.84 7.35 -16.21
N ASN A 98 12.66 8.66 -16.01
CA ASN A 98 12.53 9.28 -14.69
C ASN A 98 11.24 8.87 -13.98
N PHE A 99 10.10 8.88 -14.68
CA PHE A 99 8.82 8.40 -14.19
C PHE A 99 8.94 6.94 -13.73
N TYR A 100 9.44 6.06 -14.58
CA TYR A 100 9.59 4.64 -14.25
C TYR A 100 10.59 4.40 -13.13
N ARG A 101 11.68 5.17 -13.06
CA ARG A 101 12.62 5.08 -11.95
C ARG A 101 11.94 5.43 -10.63
N LYS A 102 11.12 6.47 -10.55
CA LYS A 102 10.36 6.84 -9.33
C LYS A 102 9.21 5.87 -9.04
N PHE A 103 8.50 5.44 -10.08
CA PHE A 103 7.40 4.48 -10.00
C PHE A 103 7.87 3.09 -9.54
N LEU A 104 9.01 2.62 -10.03
CA LEU A 104 9.60 1.32 -9.68
C LEU A 104 10.67 1.39 -8.57
N SER A 105 11.10 2.59 -8.14
CA SER A 105 12.15 2.69 -7.12
C SER A 105 11.72 2.01 -5.83
N LYS A 106 12.41 0.88 -5.59
CA LYS A 106 12.67 0.16 -4.34
C LYS A 106 11.54 0.19 -3.33
N GLY A 107 10.64 -0.80 -3.39
CA GLY A 107 10.06 -1.56 -2.25
C GLY A 107 9.50 -0.83 -1.02
N SER A 108 9.58 0.49 -0.96
CA SER A 108 9.11 1.33 0.12
C SER A 108 7.63 1.55 -0.15
N ARG A 109 6.81 0.94 0.70
CA ARG A 109 5.34 1.10 0.65
C ARG A 109 4.92 2.54 0.93
N GLU A 110 5.82 3.32 1.51
CA GLU A 110 5.60 4.71 1.88
C GLU A 110 6.63 5.60 1.19
N ILE A 111 6.14 6.71 0.62
CA ILE A 111 6.93 7.80 0.05
C ILE A 111 6.41 9.12 0.58
N THR A 112 7.20 10.19 0.48
CA THR A 112 6.75 11.54 0.85
C THR A 112 5.68 12.04 -0.12
N ILE A 113 4.81 12.95 0.34
CA ILE A 113 3.86 13.64 -0.55
C ILE A 113 4.61 14.34 -1.69
N ARG A 114 5.79 14.90 -1.43
CA ARG A 114 6.67 15.48 -2.46
C ARG A 114 7.02 14.49 -3.56
N GLU A 115 7.41 13.27 -3.20
CA GLU A 115 7.74 12.23 -4.16
C GLU A 115 6.49 11.76 -4.93
N GLU A 116 5.34 11.66 -4.26
CA GLU A 116 4.07 11.31 -4.90
C GLU A 116 3.68 12.39 -5.94
N VAL A 117 3.74 13.67 -5.57
CA VAL A 117 3.51 14.81 -6.48
C VAL A 117 4.50 14.82 -7.65
N ALA A 118 5.75 14.42 -7.44
CA ALA A 118 6.73 14.36 -8.52
C ALA A 118 6.43 13.21 -9.52
N ILE A 119 5.94 12.05 -9.04
CA ILE A 119 5.46 10.96 -9.91
C ILE A 119 4.27 11.45 -10.74
N VAL A 120 3.41 12.20 -10.06
CA VAL A 120 2.20 12.82 -10.57
C VAL A 120 2.51 13.78 -11.74
N GLN A 121 3.41 14.72 -11.52
CA GLN A 121 3.85 15.69 -12.52
C GLN A 121 4.51 15.03 -13.74
N ASP A 122 5.39 14.05 -13.52
CA ASP A 122 6.03 13.31 -14.60
C ASP A 122 4.97 12.61 -15.49
N TYR A 123 3.93 12.04 -14.88
CA TYR A 123 2.84 11.40 -15.61
C TYR A 123 2.03 12.39 -16.44
N LEU A 124 1.61 13.52 -15.85
CA LEU A 124 0.83 14.53 -16.58
C LEU A 124 1.64 15.16 -17.71
N LYS A 125 2.95 15.36 -17.52
CA LYS A 125 3.86 15.80 -18.59
C LYS A 125 3.87 14.84 -19.77
N LEU A 126 3.96 13.53 -19.52
CA LEU A 126 3.87 12.51 -20.58
C LEU A 126 2.52 12.51 -21.29
N GLN A 127 1.43 12.74 -20.56
CA GLN A 127 0.09 12.81 -21.13
C GLN A 127 -0.13 14.07 -21.96
N LYS A 128 0.39 15.22 -21.54
CA LYS A 128 0.32 16.46 -22.33
C LYS A 128 1.04 16.33 -23.66
N LEU A 129 2.20 15.69 -23.67
CA LEU A 129 2.92 15.37 -24.90
C LEU A 129 2.06 14.47 -25.80
N ARG A 130 1.39 13.47 -25.22
CA ARG A 130 0.48 12.57 -25.94
C ARG A 130 -0.70 13.26 -26.61
N TYR A 131 -1.33 14.17 -25.89
CA TYR A 131 -2.56 14.80 -26.32
C TYR A 131 -2.36 16.23 -26.80
N HIS A 132 -1.12 16.67 -27.08
CA HIS A 132 -0.83 18.03 -27.57
C HIS A 132 -1.43 19.14 -26.69
N ASP A 133 -1.20 19.07 -25.37
CA ASP A 133 -1.63 20.08 -24.39
C ASP A 133 -3.16 20.30 -24.29
N VAL A 134 -3.98 19.27 -24.58
CA VAL A 134 -5.45 19.33 -24.48
C VAL A 134 -5.98 19.65 -23.07
N PHE A 135 -5.15 19.58 -22.03
CA PHE A 135 -5.53 19.89 -20.66
C PHE A 135 -4.48 20.71 -19.91
N GLU A 136 -4.95 21.55 -18.98
CA GLU A 136 -4.13 22.28 -18.02
C GLU A 136 -4.11 21.57 -16.66
N ASP A 137 -3.00 21.68 -15.95
CA ASP A 137 -2.80 21.14 -14.59
C ASP A 137 -2.40 22.28 -13.65
N GLU A 138 -3.03 22.33 -12.48
CA GLU A 138 -2.72 23.30 -11.43
C GLU A 138 -2.40 22.56 -10.13
N TYR A 139 -1.39 23.05 -9.39
CA TYR A 139 -0.91 22.42 -8.17
C TYR A 139 -0.99 23.41 -7.01
N GLU A 140 -1.94 23.20 -6.11
CA GLU A 140 -2.01 23.91 -4.84
C GLU A 140 -1.46 23.00 -3.73
N LEU A 141 -0.22 23.27 -3.32
CA LEU A 141 0.52 22.42 -2.39
C LEU A 141 0.89 23.22 -1.14
N GLN A 142 0.51 22.69 0.03
CA GLN A 142 0.98 23.23 1.30
C GLN A 142 2.36 22.63 1.63
N GLU A 143 3.38 23.47 1.69
CA GLU A 143 4.79 23.06 1.88
C GLU A 143 4.98 22.23 3.15
N ASP A 144 4.27 22.58 4.23
CA ASP A 144 4.33 21.88 5.53
C ASP A 144 3.93 20.39 5.43
N LEU A 145 3.14 20.03 4.40
CA LEU A 145 2.64 18.67 4.21
C LEU A 145 3.56 17.82 3.31
N LEU A 146 4.47 18.42 2.55
CA LEU A 146 5.19 17.72 1.48
C LEU A 146 6.11 16.61 1.98
N ASP A 147 6.61 16.71 3.21
CA ASP A 147 7.54 15.73 3.78
C ASP A 147 6.83 14.61 4.57
N PHE A 148 5.49 14.64 4.67
CA PHE A 148 4.73 13.56 5.28
C PHE A 148 4.78 12.31 4.42
N LYS A 149 4.93 11.15 5.07
CA LYS A 149 4.91 9.85 4.41
C LYS A 149 3.48 9.38 4.20
N VAL A 150 3.19 8.98 2.97
CA VAL A 150 1.92 8.42 2.52
C VAL A 150 2.16 7.10 1.80
N PRO A 151 1.16 6.20 1.74
CA PRO A 151 1.21 5.04 0.87
C PRO A 151 1.50 5.47 -0.56
N LYS A 152 2.49 4.82 -1.20
CA LYS A 152 2.84 5.06 -2.59
C LYS A 152 1.62 4.82 -3.49
N LEU A 153 1.40 5.70 -4.47
CA LEU A 153 0.27 5.64 -5.43
C LEU A 153 -1.10 5.94 -4.82
N ILE A 154 -1.16 6.66 -3.70
CA ILE A 154 -2.43 7.11 -3.10
C ILE A 154 -3.16 8.13 -4.00
N LEU A 155 -2.43 8.92 -4.80
CA LEU A 155 -3.03 9.88 -5.73
C LEU A 155 -3.42 9.25 -7.07
N GLN A 156 -2.97 8.01 -7.33
CA GLN A 156 -3.16 7.32 -8.60
C GLN A 156 -4.62 7.02 -9.02
N PRO A 157 -5.58 6.71 -8.10
CA PRO A 157 -6.98 6.44 -8.48
C PRO A 157 -7.66 7.64 -9.14
N TRP A 158 -7.22 8.86 -8.84
CA TRP A 158 -7.95 10.08 -9.16
C TRP A 158 -7.71 10.53 -10.60
N TRP A 159 -6.56 10.16 -11.16
CA TRP A 159 -6.13 10.64 -12.48
C TRP A 159 -6.39 9.64 -13.57
N LYS A 160 -6.44 8.35 -13.20
CA LYS A 160 -7.00 7.32 -14.06
C LYS A 160 -8.44 7.67 -14.46
N ILE A 161 -9.20 8.32 -13.58
CA ILE A 161 -10.56 8.81 -13.86
C ILE A 161 -10.55 9.99 -14.85
N VAL A 162 -9.58 10.91 -14.74
CA VAL A 162 -9.45 12.04 -15.68
C VAL A 162 -9.09 11.54 -17.09
N CYS A 163 -8.19 10.57 -17.22
CA CYS A 163 -7.79 10.04 -18.53
C CYS A 163 -8.73 8.98 -19.14
N ILE A 164 -9.73 8.47 -18.39
CA ILE A 164 -10.75 7.53 -18.93
C ILE A 164 -11.99 8.29 -19.47
N MET A 165 -12.08 9.61 -19.27
CA MET A 165 -13.20 10.41 -19.77
C MET A 165 -13.01 10.97 -21.19
N GLU A 166 -12.10 10.39 -21.99
CA GLU A 166 -12.01 10.63 -23.45
C GLU A 166 -11.88 9.32 -24.24
#